data_AF-A0A2E9Z1E3-F1
#
_entry.id   AF-A0A2E9Z1E3-F1
#
_cell.length_a   1.000
_cell.length_b   1.000
_cell.length_c   1.000
_cell.angle_alpha   90.00
_cell.angle_beta   90.00
_cell.angle_gamma   90.00
#
_symmetry.space_group_name_H-M   'P 1'
#
loop_
_entity.id
_entity.type
_entity.pdbx_description
1 polymer ?
#
loop_
_entity_poly.entity_id
_entity_poly.type
_entity_poly.pdbx_seq_one_letter_code
_entity_poly.pdbx_strand_id
1 'polypeptide(L)'
;MRNFLLSTVLIIVPVVVFAAGYAALTPATATPQAASAQAAPPLGDMSAFVAITSDVQKRASQNDLPNAQARITDLETAWDEQAKALRQANAAAWGNVDEAIDNALSAIRAKTPDPAKVDQTLTMLQEKLANPSGSDGMKKNGTQVTVAGIVTTDANGRALPCEVMLDQFRTARAAAHILPANVDRVDTLEVKGTERCNADDDTRADDFFAQGIALMSN
;
A
#
# COMPACT_ATOMS: atom_id res chain seq x y z
N MET A 1 -77.20 11.33 33.70
CA MET A 1 -76.40 10.86 32.54
C MET A 1 -75.57 12.01 32.02
N ARG A 2 -74.30 12.14 32.44
CA ARG A 2 -73.21 12.81 31.71
C ARG A 2 -71.98 12.92 32.61
N ASN A 3 -70.83 12.65 32.02
CA ASN A 3 -69.46 12.98 32.48
C ASN A 3 -68.65 11.89 33.19
N PHE A 4 -68.54 10.70 32.58
CA PHE A 4 -67.44 9.75 32.85
C PHE A 4 -66.64 9.35 31.59
N LEU A 5 -66.54 10.23 30.59
CA LEU A 5 -65.86 9.95 29.31
C LEU A 5 -64.91 11.08 28.85
N LEU A 6 -64.16 11.72 29.77
CA LEU A 6 -63.28 12.86 29.43
C LEU A 6 -61.90 12.84 30.11
N SER A 7 -61.40 11.68 30.57
CA SER A 7 -60.11 11.59 31.29
C SER A 7 -59.14 10.50 30.81
N THR A 8 -59.23 10.07 29.54
CA THR A 8 -58.29 9.08 28.96
C THR A 8 -57.72 9.47 27.59
N VAL A 9 -57.84 10.74 27.17
CA VAL A 9 -57.36 11.22 25.86
C VAL A 9 -56.21 12.25 25.97
N LEU A 10 -55.85 12.73 27.16
CA LEU A 10 -54.95 13.89 27.32
C LEU A 10 -53.53 13.59 27.86
N ILE A 11 -53.00 12.37 27.75
CA ILE A 11 -51.59 12.07 28.14
C ILE A 11 -50.93 11.02 27.22
N ILE A 12 -51.25 10.99 25.93
CA ILE A 12 -50.54 10.11 24.96
C ILE A 12 -49.93 10.92 23.80
N VAL A 13 -50.42 12.13 23.55
CA VAL A 13 -49.96 12.96 22.43
C VAL A 13 -48.56 13.60 22.62
N PRO A 14 -48.08 14.00 23.81
CA PRO A 14 -46.75 14.64 23.90
C PRO A 14 -45.58 13.66 23.75
N VAL A 15 -45.74 12.38 24.13
CA VAL A 15 -44.63 11.41 24.17
C VAL A 15 -44.29 10.86 22.78
N VAL A 16 -45.29 10.71 21.90
CA VAL A 16 -45.06 10.23 20.52
C VAL A 16 -44.43 11.32 19.64
N VAL A 17 -44.76 12.59 19.86
CA VAL A 17 -44.17 13.71 19.10
C VAL A 17 -42.71 13.94 19.50
N PHE A 18 -42.34 13.72 20.77
CA PHE A 18 -40.95 13.86 21.21
C PHE A 18 -40.04 12.71 20.71
N ALA A 19 -40.58 11.48 20.59
CA ALA A 19 -39.84 10.34 20.04
C ALA A 19 -39.64 10.43 18.51
N ALA A 20 -40.63 10.94 17.77
CA ALA A 20 -40.52 11.11 16.32
C ALA A 20 -39.58 12.27 15.92
N GLY A 21 -39.52 13.34 16.73
CA GLY A 21 -38.60 14.47 16.49
C GLY A 21 -37.13 14.11 16.71
N TYR A 22 -36.82 13.23 17.67
CA TYR A 22 -35.45 12.80 17.93
C TYR A 22 -34.87 11.91 16.82
N ALA A 23 -35.69 11.06 16.19
CA ALA A 23 -35.23 10.23 15.07
C ALA A 23 -34.96 11.03 13.78
N ALA A 24 -35.50 12.25 13.65
CA ALA A 24 -35.22 13.14 12.52
C ALA A 24 -34.00 14.06 12.75
N LEU A 25 -33.46 14.10 13.98
CA LEU A 25 -32.31 14.93 14.36
C LEU A 25 -31.10 14.11 14.83
N THR A 26 -31.18 12.78 14.79
CA THR A 26 -29.98 11.94 14.92
C THR A 26 -29.09 12.21 13.71
N PRO A 27 -27.83 12.64 13.89
CA PRO A 27 -26.88 12.62 12.80
C PRO A 27 -26.86 11.17 12.28
N ALA A 28 -27.08 11.02 10.97
CA ALA A 28 -26.86 9.75 10.32
C ALA A 28 -25.47 9.27 10.74
N THR A 29 -25.41 8.15 11.47
CA THR A 29 -24.17 7.42 11.64
C THR A 29 -23.66 7.19 10.24
N ALA A 30 -22.60 7.91 9.86
CA ALA A 30 -21.87 7.64 8.66
C ALA A 30 -21.49 6.17 8.74
N THR A 31 -22.20 5.32 8.00
CA THR A 31 -21.64 4.05 7.57
C THR A 31 -20.26 4.41 7.05
N PRO A 32 -19.17 3.78 7.51
CA PRO A 32 -17.90 3.91 6.85
C PRO A 32 -18.16 3.48 5.41
N GLN A 33 -18.33 4.48 4.54
CA GLN A 33 -18.24 4.29 3.12
C GLN A 33 -16.86 3.70 2.98
N ALA A 34 -16.79 2.40 2.69
CA ALA A 34 -15.55 1.81 2.24
C ALA A 34 -15.07 2.78 1.17
N ALA A 35 -13.99 3.52 1.48
CA ALA A 35 -13.32 4.30 0.47
C ALA A 35 -13.12 3.28 -0.65
N SER A 36 -13.78 3.50 -1.79
CA SER A 36 -13.41 2.82 -3.00
C SER A 36 -11.94 3.15 -3.12
N ALA A 37 -11.08 2.20 -2.75
CA ALA A 37 -9.67 2.30 -3.01
C ALA A 37 -9.63 2.51 -4.51
N GLN A 38 -9.37 3.74 -4.93
CA GLN A 38 -9.15 4.06 -6.33
C GLN A 38 -8.17 3.00 -6.79
N ALA A 39 -8.59 2.12 -7.71
CA ALA A 39 -7.72 1.08 -8.21
C ALA A 39 -6.48 1.81 -8.74
N ALA A 40 -5.35 1.61 -8.07
CA ALA A 40 -4.11 2.26 -8.45
C ALA A 40 -3.85 1.95 -9.93
N PRO A 41 -3.25 2.88 -10.69
CA PRO A 41 -2.96 2.66 -12.09
C PRO A 41 -2.26 1.30 -12.26
N PRO A 42 -2.74 0.44 -13.18
CA PRO A 42 -2.08 -0.83 -13.42
C PRO A 42 -0.63 -0.56 -13.83
N LEU A 43 0.30 -1.34 -13.28
CA LEU A 43 1.74 -1.19 -13.52
C LEU A 43 2.12 -1.33 -15.01
N GLY A 44 1.24 -1.91 -15.81
CA GLY A 44 1.41 -2.19 -17.23
C GLY A 44 0.73 -3.51 -17.59
N ASP A 45 1.03 -4.02 -18.78
CA ASP A 45 0.63 -5.37 -19.18
C ASP A 45 1.51 -6.42 -18.50
N MET A 46 0.94 -7.16 -17.55
CA MET A 46 1.64 -8.20 -16.79
C MET A 46 1.53 -9.60 -17.41
N SER A 47 0.86 -9.75 -18.56
CA SER A 47 0.51 -11.07 -19.13
C SER A 47 1.71 -11.95 -19.45
N ALA A 48 2.80 -11.36 -19.97
CA ALA A 48 4.04 -12.09 -20.25
C ALA A 48 4.70 -12.63 -18.97
N PHE A 49 4.79 -11.81 -17.92
CA PHE A 49 5.34 -12.20 -16.62
C PHE A 49 4.49 -13.29 -15.96
N VAL A 50 3.15 -13.17 -16.06
CA VAL A 50 2.19 -14.19 -15.60
C VAL A 50 2.43 -15.52 -16.31
N ALA A 51 2.58 -15.50 -17.64
CA ALA A 51 2.80 -16.71 -18.43
C ALA A 51 4.15 -17.38 -18.09
N ILE A 52 5.23 -16.61 -17.96
CA ILE A 52 6.54 -17.14 -17.56
C ILE A 52 6.47 -17.73 -16.15
N THR A 53 5.86 -17.04 -15.19
CA THR A 53 5.73 -17.52 -13.80
C THR A 53 4.95 -18.83 -13.73
N SER A 54 3.85 -18.95 -14.48
CA SER A 54 3.07 -20.19 -14.59
C SER A 54 3.90 -21.35 -15.16
N ASP A 55 4.75 -21.08 -16.16
CA ASP A 55 5.66 -22.09 -16.71
C ASP A 55 6.75 -22.51 -15.71
N VAL A 56 7.24 -21.59 -14.87
CA VAL A 56 8.15 -21.93 -13.76
C VAL A 56 7.45 -22.82 -12.73
N GLN A 57 6.23 -22.47 -12.32
CA GLN A 57 5.41 -23.28 -11.39
C GLN A 57 5.17 -24.70 -11.92
N LYS A 58 4.85 -24.83 -13.22
CA LYS A 58 4.64 -26.13 -13.84
C LYS A 58 5.90 -26.99 -13.80
N ARG A 59 7.07 -26.42 -14.04
CA ARG A 59 8.35 -27.15 -14.00
C ARG A 59 8.74 -27.51 -12.56
N ALA A 60 8.59 -26.57 -11.63
CA ALA A 60 8.87 -26.80 -10.20
C ALA A 60 8.00 -27.94 -9.63
N SER A 61 6.70 -27.94 -9.91
CA SER A 61 5.77 -29.00 -9.47
C SER A 61 6.07 -30.38 -10.10
N GLN A 62 6.78 -30.42 -11.22
CA GLN A 62 7.28 -31.64 -11.86
C GLN A 62 8.66 -32.07 -11.34
N ASN A 63 9.20 -31.39 -10.33
CA ASN A 63 10.56 -31.56 -9.81
C ASN A 63 11.65 -31.32 -10.89
N ASP A 64 11.32 -30.57 -11.94
CA ASP A 64 12.22 -30.17 -13.03
C ASP A 64 12.92 -28.84 -12.69
N LEU A 65 13.64 -28.84 -11.57
CA LEU A 65 14.30 -27.65 -11.04
C LEU A 65 15.31 -26.99 -12.01
N PRO A 66 16.13 -27.74 -12.79
CA PRO A 66 17.05 -27.12 -13.74
C PRO A 66 16.33 -26.28 -14.80
N ASN A 67 15.23 -26.78 -15.37
CA ASN A 67 14.49 -25.99 -16.34
C ASN A 67 13.64 -24.91 -15.68
N ALA A 68 13.20 -25.09 -14.43
CA ALA A 68 12.52 -24.05 -13.67
C ALA A 68 13.49 -22.86 -13.40
N GLN A 69 14.75 -23.14 -13.07
CA GLN A 69 15.81 -22.13 -12.93
C GLN A 69 16.13 -21.43 -14.25
N ALA A 70 16.17 -22.15 -15.37
CA ALA A 70 16.31 -21.52 -16.68
C ALA A 70 15.13 -20.56 -16.95
N ARG A 71 13.89 -21.03 -16.75
CA ARG A 71 12.71 -20.23 -17.07
C ARG A 71 12.50 -19.03 -16.15
N ILE A 72 12.92 -19.10 -14.89
CA ILE A 72 12.87 -17.93 -13.99
C ILE A 72 13.97 -16.91 -14.32
N THR A 73 15.04 -17.32 -15.03
CA THR A 73 16.02 -16.38 -15.57
C THR A 73 15.45 -15.61 -16.77
N ASP A 74 14.60 -16.26 -17.58
CA ASP A 74 13.84 -15.56 -18.64
C ASP A 74 12.88 -14.52 -18.04
N LEU A 75 12.28 -14.81 -16.88
CA LEU A 75 11.44 -13.85 -16.14
C LEU A 75 12.25 -12.60 -15.73
N GLU A 76 13.38 -12.81 -15.07
CA GLU A 76 14.29 -11.74 -14.63
C GLU A 76 14.72 -10.87 -15.82
N THR A 77 15.09 -11.51 -16.93
CA THR A 77 15.52 -10.79 -18.14
C THR A 77 14.39 -9.93 -18.72
N ALA A 78 13.19 -10.51 -18.86
CA ALA A 78 12.03 -9.76 -19.37
C ALA A 78 11.59 -8.62 -18.43
N TRP A 79 11.78 -8.79 -17.12
CA TRP A 79 11.46 -7.78 -16.11
C TRP A 79 12.44 -6.61 -16.21
N ASP A 80 13.74 -6.89 -16.24
CA ASP A 80 14.81 -5.89 -16.33
C ASP A 80 14.68 -5.01 -17.58
N GLU A 81 14.32 -5.61 -18.72
CA GLU A 81 14.08 -4.87 -19.97
C GLU A 81 12.97 -3.81 -19.85
N GLN A 82 11.99 -4.05 -18.99
CA GLN A 82 10.82 -3.17 -18.80
C GLN A 82 10.88 -2.37 -17.49
N ALA A 83 11.77 -2.72 -16.56
CA ALA A 83 11.81 -2.22 -15.19
C ALA A 83 11.80 -0.69 -15.12
N LYS A 84 12.58 -0.02 -15.97
CA LYS A 84 12.60 1.45 -16.02
C LYS A 84 11.24 2.05 -16.36
N ALA A 85 10.56 1.53 -17.39
CA ALA A 85 9.27 2.04 -17.83
C ALA A 85 8.17 1.72 -16.80
N LEU A 86 8.20 0.53 -16.21
CA LEU A 86 7.26 0.10 -15.17
C LEU A 86 7.43 0.92 -13.88
N ARG A 87 8.68 1.13 -13.42
CA ARG A 87 8.99 1.99 -12.26
C ARG A 87 8.50 3.42 -12.46
N GLN A 88 8.67 3.96 -13.67
CA GLN A 88 8.14 5.30 -14.02
C GLN A 88 6.61 5.37 -14.06
N ALA A 89 5.94 4.27 -14.45
CA ALA A 89 4.48 4.23 -14.49
C ALA A 89 3.87 4.18 -13.09
N ASN A 90 4.43 3.38 -12.19
CA ASN A 90 3.97 3.26 -10.81
C ASN A 90 5.09 2.65 -9.92
N ALA A 91 5.88 3.50 -9.27
CA ALA A 91 7.03 3.05 -8.46
C ALA A 91 6.63 2.14 -7.30
N ALA A 92 5.48 2.40 -6.66
CA ALA A 92 4.98 1.58 -5.56
C ALA A 92 4.61 0.17 -6.02
N ALA A 93 3.80 0.08 -7.08
CA ALA A 93 3.41 -1.21 -7.63
C ALA A 93 4.59 -1.97 -8.25
N TRP A 94 5.53 -1.24 -8.86
CA TRP A 94 6.78 -1.80 -9.37
C TRP A 94 7.56 -2.48 -8.24
N GLY A 95 7.81 -1.77 -7.13
CA GLY A 95 8.57 -2.32 -5.99
C GLY A 95 7.92 -3.57 -5.39
N ASN A 96 6.58 -3.62 -5.32
CA ASN A 96 5.87 -4.81 -4.84
C ASN A 96 6.09 -6.05 -5.71
N VAL A 97 6.10 -5.88 -7.04
CA VAL A 97 6.32 -6.99 -7.97
C VAL A 97 7.79 -7.38 -8.02
N ASP A 98 8.69 -6.38 -8.04
CA ASP A 98 10.15 -6.56 -8.01
C ASP A 98 10.58 -7.40 -6.81
N GLU A 99 10.08 -7.06 -5.61
CA GLU A 99 10.29 -7.87 -4.40
C GLU A 99 9.82 -9.31 -4.55
N ALA A 100 8.66 -9.53 -5.17
CA ALA A 100 8.12 -10.87 -5.34
C ALA A 100 8.96 -11.70 -6.32
N ILE A 101 9.50 -11.06 -7.36
CA ILE A 101 10.45 -11.66 -8.30
C ILE A 101 11.74 -12.04 -7.56
N ASP A 102 12.32 -11.12 -6.79
CA ASP A 102 13.53 -11.37 -5.99
C ASP A 102 13.36 -12.55 -5.02
N ASN A 103 12.23 -12.59 -4.32
CA ASN A 103 11.90 -13.68 -3.39
C ASN A 103 11.82 -15.03 -4.12
N ALA A 104 11.21 -15.08 -5.31
CA ALA A 104 11.10 -16.29 -6.12
C ALA A 104 12.46 -16.73 -6.70
N LEU A 105 13.25 -15.77 -7.21
CA LEU A 105 14.63 -15.99 -7.68
C LEU A 105 15.51 -16.56 -6.57
N SER A 106 15.45 -15.96 -5.37
CA SER A 106 16.20 -16.40 -4.20
C SER A 106 15.84 -17.83 -3.78
N ALA A 107 14.54 -18.15 -3.72
CA ALA A 107 14.07 -19.48 -3.34
C ALA A 107 14.53 -20.57 -4.32
N ILE A 108 14.40 -20.32 -5.63
CA ILE A 108 14.68 -21.35 -6.65
C ILE A 108 16.18 -21.48 -6.98
N ARG A 109 16.96 -20.42 -6.79
CA ARG A 109 18.43 -20.41 -7.01
C ARG A 109 19.23 -20.76 -5.75
N ALA A 110 18.57 -21.01 -4.62
CA ALA A 110 19.23 -21.50 -3.42
C ALA A 110 20.06 -22.76 -3.73
N LYS A 111 21.21 -22.93 -3.06
CA LYS A 111 22.10 -24.09 -3.26
C LYS A 111 21.37 -25.43 -3.11
N THR A 112 20.36 -25.46 -2.25
CA THR A 112 19.45 -26.58 -2.09
C THR A 112 18.04 -25.99 -2.01
N PRO A 113 17.34 -25.84 -3.15
CA PRO A 113 16.01 -25.25 -3.17
C PRO A 113 15.04 -26.08 -2.32
N ASP A 114 14.33 -25.42 -1.41
CA ASP A 114 13.23 -26.02 -0.66
C ASP A 114 11.97 -25.96 -1.55
N PRO A 115 11.41 -27.12 -1.98
CA PRO A 115 10.24 -27.15 -2.86
C PRO A 115 9.04 -26.39 -2.30
N ALA A 116 8.78 -26.47 -0.99
CA ALA A 116 7.67 -25.77 -0.37
C ALA A 116 7.88 -24.26 -0.38
N LYS A 117 9.13 -23.81 -0.20
CA LYS A 117 9.47 -22.40 -0.26
C LYS A 117 9.38 -21.86 -1.68
N VAL A 118 9.86 -22.62 -2.67
CA VAL A 118 9.76 -22.28 -4.10
C VAL A 118 8.29 -22.11 -4.49
N ASP A 119 7.45 -23.11 -4.20
CA ASP A 119 6.01 -23.06 -4.50
C ASP A 119 5.34 -21.85 -3.84
N GLN A 120 5.62 -21.61 -2.54
CA GLN A 120 5.09 -20.45 -1.84
C GLN A 120 5.46 -19.12 -2.52
N THR A 121 6.75 -18.94 -2.86
CA THR A 121 7.22 -17.70 -3.49
C THR A 121 6.67 -17.50 -4.90
N LEU A 122 6.51 -18.56 -5.68
CA LEU A 122 5.91 -18.49 -7.01
C LEU A 122 4.40 -18.19 -6.94
N THR A 123 3.68 -18.74 -5.97
CA THR A 123 2.26 -18.37 -5.74
C THR A 123 2.12 -16.90 -5.37
N MET A 124 2.97 -16.40 -4.47
CA MET A 124 2.94 -14.98 -4.09
C MET A 124 3.28 -14.07 -5.28
N LEU A 125 4.27 -14.44 -6.09
CA LEU A 125 4.58 -13.72 -7.32
C LEU A 125 3.38 -13.70 -8.26
N GLN A 126 2.67 -14.82 -8.42
CA GLN A 126 1.48 -14.90 -9.27
C GLN A 126 0.35 -13.97 -8.79
N GLU A 127 0.14 -13.90 -7.47
CA GLU A 127 -0.82 -12.99 -6.84
C GLU A 127 -0.42 -11.53 -7.02
N LYS A 128 0.87 -11.21 -6.84
CA LYS A 128 1.42 -9.86 -7.05
C LYS A 128 1.31 -9.41 -8.49
N LEU A 129 1.62 -10.27 -9.46
CA LEU A 129 1.45 -9.96 -10.88
C LEU A 129 -0.02 -9.70 -11.25
N ALA A 130 -0.96 -10.38 -10.60
CA ALA A 130 -2.40 -10.15 -10.78
C ALA A 130 -2.90 -8.87 -10.09
N ASN A 131 -2.27 -8.47 -8.99
CA ASN A 131 -2.59 -7.25 -8.27
C ASN A 131 -1.32 -6.52 -7.77
N PRO A 132 -0.61 -5.80 -8.67
CA PRO A 132 0.67 -5.16 -8.35
C PRO A 132 0.59 -4.13 -7.22
N SER A 133 -0.59 -3.52 -7.03
CA SER A 133 -0.83 -2.53 -5.97
C SER A 133 -1.47 -3.11 -4.71
N GLY A 134 -1.79 -4.40 -4.70
CA GLY A 134 -2.36 -5.07 -3.54
C GLY A 134 -1.37 -5.16 -2.39
N SER A 135 -1.86 -5.25 -1.16
CA SER A 135 -1.02 -5.63 -0.01
C SER A 135 -0.69 -7.13 -0.06
N ASP A 136 0.46 -7.56 0.46
CA ASP A 136 0.91 -8.96 0.40
C ASP A 136 0.03 -9.90 1.24
N GLY A 137 -0.16 -11.13 0.74
CA GLY A 137 -0.67 -12.27 1.52
C GLY A 137 0.39 -12.94 2.41
N MET A 138 1.66 -12.50 2.32
CA MET A 138 2.75 -12.97 3.20
C MET A 138 2.46 -12.55 4.65
N LYS A 139 2.68 -13.48 5.59
CA LYS A 139 2.62 -13.15 7.02
C LYS A 139 3.68 -12.09 7.34
N LYS A 140 3.21 -10.86 7.53
CA LYS A 140 3.96 -9.67 7.94
C LYS A 140 4.76 -9.96 9.20
N ASN A 141 6.07 -10.12 9.07
CA ASN A 141 6.99 -10.17 10.19
C ASN A 141 7.95 -8.97 10.18
N GLY A 142 7.71 -8.01 9.29
CA GLY A 142 8.43 -6.75 9.21
C GLY A 142 8.03 -5.80 10.34
N THR A 143 9.02 -5.13 10.93
CA THR A 143 8.76 -4.04 11.88
C THR A 143 8.68 -2.75 11.10
N GLN A 144 7.53 -2.08 11.12
CA GLN A 144 7.43 -0.74 10.55
C GLN A 144 8.35 0.22 11.30
N VAL A 145 9.20 0.94 10.58
CA VAL A 145 10.04 2.00 11.11
C VAL A 145 9.27 3.31 11.00
N THR A 146 9.44 4.16 12.02
CA THR A 146 8.78 5.45 12.11
C THR A 146 9.83 6.51 12.42
N VAL A 147 9.82 7.60 11.66
CA VAL A 147 10.65 8.78 11.89
C VAL A 147 9.75 9.95 12.20
N ALA A 148 9.96 10.59 13.36
CA ALA A 148 9.16 11.72 13.81
C ALA A 148 7.63 11.47 13.80
N GLY A 149 7.20 10.23 14.05
CA GLY A 149 5.79 9.84 14.03
C GLY A 149 5.23 9.49 12.65
N ILE A 150 6.02 9.59 11.58
CA ILE A 150 5.65 9.21 10.21
C ILE A 150 6.26 7.86 9.86
N VAL A 151 5.45 6.93 9.37
CA VAL A 151 5.90 5.60 8.93
C VAL A 151 6.73 5.74 7.67
N THR A 152 8.00 5.32 7.71
CA THR A 152 8.96 5.41 6.58
C THR A 152 9.15 4.07 5.89
N THR A 153 8.40 3.04 6.28
CA THR A 153 8.53 1.71 5.70
C THR A 153 7.18 1.09 5.37
N ASP A 154 7.17 0.18 4.42
CA ASP A 154 6.01 -0.65 4.14
C ASP A 154 5.66 -1.63 5.29
N ALA A 155 4.62 -2.45 5.07
CA ALA A 155 4.20 -3.46 6.03
C ALA A 155 5.22 -4.60 6.27
N ASN A 156 6.27 -4.65 5.45
CA ASN A 156 7.37 -5.61 5.52
C ASN A 156 8.62 -5.00 6.18
N GLY A 157 8.57 -3.73 6.60
CA GLY A 157 9.68 -3.03 7.27
C GLY A 157 10.75 -2.51 6.31
N ARG A 158 10.43 -2.39 5.02
CA ARG A 158 11.32 -1.87 3.98
C ARG A 158 11.07 -0.40 3.73
N ALA A 159 12.11 0.37 3.43
CA ALA A 159 11.95 1.78 3.05
C ALA A 159 10.92 1.93 1.93
N LEU A 160 10.13 2.99 1.98
CA LEU A 160 9.17 3.29 0.92
C LEU A 160 9.94 3.67 -0.36
N PRO A 161 9.41 3.36 -1.55
CA PRO A 161 10.00 3.87 -2.77
C PRO A 161 10.01 5.40 -2.74
N CYS A 162 11.11 6.01 -3.15
CA CYS A 162 11.32 7.45 -3.07
C CYS A 162 10.17 8.33 -3.57
N GLU A 163 9.53 7.94 -4.68
CA GLU A 163 8.39 8.68 -5.24
C GLU A 163 7.17 8.68 -4.31
N VAL A 164 6.96 7.62 -3.53
CA VAL A 164 5.85 7.49 -2.60
C VAL A 164 5.99 8.49 -1.46
N MET A 165 7.17 8.53 -0.84
CA MET A 165 7.39 9.40 0.31
C MET A 165 7.55 10.87 -0.10
N LEU A 166 8.14 11.14 -1.27
CA LEU A 166 8.18 12.46 -1.87
C LEU A 166 6.78 12.99 -2.21
N ASP A 167 5.88 12.15 -2.73
CA ASP A 167 4.49 12.54 -2.99
C ASP A 167 3.73 12.83 -1.70
N GLN A 168 3.91 12.03 -0.66
CA GLN A 168 3.37 12.30 0.68
C GLN A 168 3.88 13.63 1.23
N PHE A 169 5.19 13.90 1.09
CA PHE A 169 5.79 15.18 1.50
C PHE A 169 5.15 16.36 0.78
N ARG A 170 5.05 16.30 -0.55
CA ARG A 170 4.50 17.37 -1.38
C ARG A 170 3.02 17.61 -1.09
N THR A 171 2.26 16.54 -0.89
CA THR A 171 0.85 16.60 -0.49
C THR A 171 0.69 17.28 0.87
N ALA A 172 1.51 16.90 1.87
CA ALA A 172 1.51 17.55 3.17
C ALA A 172 1.89 19.04 3.06
N ARG A 173 2.92 19.36 2.27
CA ARG A 173 3.37 20.73 2.02
C ARG A 173 2.30 21.60 1.37
N ALA A 174 1.55 21.06 0.42
CA ALA A 174 0.46 21.78 -0.26
C ALA A 174 -0.72 22.07 0.67
N ALA A 175 -0.97 21.20 1.66
CA ALA A 175 -2.07 21.34 2.61
C ALA A 175 -1.71 22.13 3.88
N ALA A 176 -0.42 22.25 4.22
CA ALA A 176 0.03 22.79 5.50
C ALA A 176 0.11 24.32 5.53
N HIS A 177 -0.25 24.91 6.67
CA HIS A 177 0.21 26.24 7.03
C HIS A 177 1.55 26.15 7.77
N ILE A 178 2.64 26.31 7.02
CA ILE A 178 3.99 26.16 7.58
C ILE A 178 4.33 27.39 8.42
N LEU A 179 4.69 27.17 9.69
CA LEU A 179 5.19 28.23 10.56
C LEU A 179 6.43 28.90 9.93
N PRO A 180 6.56 30.24 9.95
CA PRO A 180 7.71 30.93 9.35
C PRO A 180 9.07 30.40 9.81
N ALA A 181 9.19 30.01 11.09
CA ALA A 181 10.41 29.45 11.67
C ALA A 181 10.82 28.07 11.10
N ASN A 182 9.92 27.39 10.38
CA ASN A 182 10.13 26.05 9.84
C ASN A 182 10.34 26.04 8.32
N VAL A 183 10.08 27.14 7.60
CA VAL A 183 10.11 27.18 6.13
C VAL A 183 11.46 26.72 5.57
N ASP A 184 12.55 27.37 5.99
CA ASP A 184 13.91 27.03 5.52
C ASP A 184 14.30 25.56 5.82
N ARG A 185 13.79 25.02 6.93
CA ARG A 185 14.05 23.64 7.34
C ARG A 185 13.28 22.66 6.47
N VAL A 186 12.02 22.94 6.17
CA VAL A 186 11.19 22.13 5.26
C VAL A 186 11.80 22.13 3.85
N ASP A 187 12.22 23.29 3.34
CA ASP A 187 12.89 23.40 2.04
C ASP A 187 14.20 22.59 1.98
N THR A 188 15.03 22.72 3.02
CA THR A 188 16.28 21.96 3.12
C THR A 188 16.04 20.45 3.11
N LEU A 189 14.98 19.99 3.80
CA LEU A 189 14.63 18.57 3.89
C LEU A 189 14.10 18.03 2.55
N GLU A 190 13.31 18.81 1.81
CA GLU A 190 12.87 18.40 0.46
C GLU A 190 14.05 18.23 -0.50
N VAL A 191 15.00 19.18 -0.49
CA VAL A 191 16.20 19.12 -1.33
C VAL A 191 17.04 17.89 -0.98
N LYS A 192 17.31 17.67 0.31
CA LYS A 192 18.10 16.51 0.76
C LYS A 192 17.42 15.18 0.45
N GLY A 193 16.10 15.10 0.66
CA GLY A 193 15.32 13.92 0.31
C GLY A 193 15.42 13.62 -1.19
N THR A 194 15.23 14.64 -2.03
CA THR A 194 15.34 14.50 -3.50
C THR A 194 16.75 14.10 -3.95
N GLU A 195 17.80 14.65 -3.33
CA GLU A 195 19.19 14.25 -3.61
C GLU A 195 19.43 12.77 -3.29
N ARG A 196 18.91 12.28 -2.15
CA ARG A 196 19.00 10.87 -1.77
C ARG A 196 18.19 9.97 -2.70
N CYS A 197 17.02 10.42 -3.15
CA CYS A 197 16.26 9.70 -4.17
C CYS A 197 17.01 9.55 -5.50
N ASN A 198 17.68 10.62 -5.95
CA ASN A 198 18.50 10.53 -7.15
C ASN A 198 19.69 9.58 -6.99
N ALA A 199 20.12 9.33 -5.75
CA ALA A 199 21.16 8.37 -5.39
C ALA A 199 20.63 6.96 -5.10
N ASP A 200 19.33 6.69 -5.30
CA ASP A 200 18.65 5.42 -5.00
C ASP A 200 18.80 5.01 -3.52
N ASP A 201 18.88 6.01 -2.63
CA ASP A 201 19.07 5.87 -1.18
C ASP A 201 17.75 6.13 -0.45
N ASP A 202 16.77 5.28 -0.73
CA ASP A 202 15.37 5.42 -0.30
C ASP A 202 15.26 5.62 1.23
N THR A 203 16.02 4.86 2.02
CA THR A 203 15.97 4.96 3.49
C THR A 203 16.29 6.36 3.99
N ARG A 204 17.38 6.97 3.49
CA ARG A 204 17.76 8.32 3.93
C ARG A 204 16.88 9.39 3.31
N ALA A 205 16.35 9.15 2.11
CA ALA A 205 15.36 10.04 1.52
C ALA A 205 14.10 10.10 2.38
N ASP A 206 13.56 8.93 2.75
CA ASP A 206 12.35 8.80 3.55
C ASP A 206 12.49 9.45 4.92
N ASP A 207 13.65 9.28 5.57
CA ASP A 207 13.96 9.93 6.84
C ASP A 207 13.89 11.47 6.73
N PHE A 208 14.39 12.06 5.63
CA PHE A 208 14.33 13.52 5.43
C PHE A 208 12.89 13.98 5.16
N PHE A 209 12.15 13.25 4.34
CA PHE A 209 10.76 13.59 4.05
C PHE A 209 9.88 13.46 5.30
N ALA A 210 10.04 12.41 6.11
CA ALA A 210 9.32 12.22 7.37
C ALA A 210 9.57 13.37 8.35
N GLN A 211 10.83 13.79 8.51
CA GLN A 211 11.18 14.95 9.34
C GLN A 211 10.49 16.23 8.87
N GLY A 212 10.39 16.43 7.56
CA GLY A 212 9.75 17.63 7.02
C GLY A 212 8.24 17.60 7.17
N ILE A 213 7.59 16.45 6.92
CA ILE A 213 6.16 16.26 7.18
C ILE A 213 5.81 16.56 8.64
N ALA A 214 6.65 16.12 9.58
CA ALA A 214 6.47 16.40 11.00
C ALA A 214 6.54 17.90 11.34
N LEU A 215 7.32 18.70 10.60
CA LEU A 215 7.38 20.17 10.78
C LEU A 215 6.16 20.91 10.20
N MET A 216 5.38 20.23 9.35
CA MET A 216 4.21 20.76 8.65
C MET A 216 2.88 20.34 9.30
N SER A 217 2.91 19.32 10.16
CA SER A 217 1.76 18.80 10.89
C SER A 217 1.55 19.57 12.19
N ASN A 218 0.86 20.72 12.13
CA ASN A 218 0.42 21.52 13.28
C ASN A 218 -1.10 21.73 13.26
#